data_AF-A0A0G0LSQ4-F1
#
_entry.id   AF-A0A0G0LSQ4-F1
#
_cell.length_a   1.000
_cell.length_b   1.000
_cell.length_c   1.000
_cell.angle_alpha   90.00
_cell.angle_beta   90.00
_cell.angle_gamma   90.00
#
_symmetry.space_group_name_H-M   'P 1'
#
loop_
_entity.id
_entity.type
_entity.pdbx_description
1 polymer ?
#
loop_
_entity_poly.entity_id
_entity_poly.type
_entity_poly.pdbx_seq_one_letter_code
_entity_poly.pdbx_strand_id
1 'polypeptide(L)'
;MKNKRGAILILVLIFLIVSISIGVSLTSLVIRGLKSTQQTFDQHLAYEAAEAGIERAMWNINNGDNDDVTLQKVDDAINSEYEVTVDDSVANTRILTAIGYSPSKTATNKKTKSIKVTAVTGGVGIAFRYAVQVGANGISMANNAVINGNAVTDGDITGSNGSKIIGSAWAHGTIPPNPSPPVVTPVPPNVKLSNQSSIALPDVNVSHWKEEAESAGAPCPYSGLTISTPRSLGPCKINGNLIVNAELTLTGPLWVTGNLSTATDGVHFKLDPGFGSAGTVIVVDGTITLGNNVVVEATSSSPKGYILFYTESSSSSAILLDNNVTGGVYYTANGIMTVNNNVHPVSVVCKGLSLLNNARIDYDQGLASAEFQSGPSGGWVVKSWQLL
;
A
#
# COMPACT_ATOMS: atom_id res chain seq x y z
N MET A 1 -57.05 -78.51 33.08
CA MET A 1 -56.42 -77.58 32.12
C MET A 1 -57.43 -76.56 31.61
N LYS A 2 -57.80 -75.57 32.42
CA LYS A 2 -58.67 -74.43 32.02
C LYS A 2 -58.01 -73.18 32.61
N ASN A 3 -57.32 -72.40 31.76
CA ASN A 3 -56.87 -71.00 31.95
C ASN A 3 -55.65 -70.56 31.09
N LYS A 4 -55.22 -71.34 30.08
CA LYS A 4 -54.11 -70.92 29.19
C LYS A 4 -54.49 -69.91 28.08
N ARG A 5 -55.78 -69.61 27.88
CA ARG A 5 -56.23 -68.67 26.82
C ARG A 5 -55.99 -67.20 27.15
N GLY A 6 -55.92 -66.81 28.42
CA GLY A 6 -55.60 -65.43 28.83
C GLY A 6 -54.10 -65.08 28.79
N ALA A 7 -53.22 -66.07 28.98
CA ALA A 7 -51.77 -65.85 29.01
C ALA A 7 -51.19 -65.43 27.64
N ILE A 8 -51.76 -65.95 26.54
CA ILE A 8 -51.37 -65.57 25.16
C ILE A 8 -51.71 -64.10 24.89
N LEU A 9 -52.85 -63.63 25.38
CA LEU A 9 -53.29 -62.25 25.18
C LEU A 9 -52.36 -61.25 25.89
N ILE A 10 -51.86 -61.60 27.09
CA ILE A 10 -50.86 -60.80 27.81
C ILE A 10 -49.52 -60.76 27.06
N LEU A 11 -49.07 -61.89 26.53
CA LEU A 11 -47.82 -61.99 25.76
C LEU A 11 -47.87 -61.14 24.47
N VAL A 12 -49.01 -61.17 23.77
CA VAL A 12 -49.27 -60.33 22.60
C VAL A 12 -49.31 -58.85 22.98
N LEU A 13 -49.92 -58.50 24.11
CA LEU A 13 -49.99 -57.12 24.59
C LEU A 13 -48.60 -56.57 24.91
N ILE A 14 -47.75 -57.35 25.60
CA ILE A 14 -46.37 -56.97 25.92
C ILE A 14 -45.57 -56.79 24.63
N PHE A 15 -45.68 -57.72 23.68
CA PHE A 15 -45.01 -57.61 22.39
C PHE A 15 -45.44 -56.38 21.60
N LEU A 16 -46.73 -56.02 21.64
CA LEU A 16 -47.27 -54.81 21.01
C LEU A 16 -46.67 -53.55 21.64
N ILE A 17 -46.61 -53.48 22.97
CA ILE A 17 -46.01 -52.34 23.70
C ILE A 17 -44.53 -52.18 23.33
N VAL A 18 -43.77 -53.28 23.29
CA VAL A 18 -42.36 -53.26 22.91
C VAL A 18 -42.19 -52.81 21.45
N SER A 19 -43.01 -53.33 20.53
CA SER A 19 -42.97 -52.97 19.11
C SER A 19 -43.29 -51.49 18.89
N ILE A 20 -44.31 -50.96 19.57
CA ILE A 20 -44.64 -49.52 19.54
C ILE A 20 -43.50 -48.70 20.13
N SER A 21 -42.89 -49.13 21.23
CA SER A 21 -41.77 -48.43 21.86
C SER A 21 -40.57 -48.30 20.91
N ILE A 22 -40.24 -49.38 20.18
CA ILE A 22 -39.19 -49.37 19.16
C ILE A 22 -39.57 -48.43 18.00
N GLY A 23 -40.82 -48.51 17.53
CA GLY A 23 -41.32 -47.65 16.45
C GLY A 23 -41.26 -46.15 16.77
N VAL A 24 -41.64 -45.75 17.99
CA VAL A 24 -41.54 -44.36 18.47
C VAL A 24 -40.08 -43.92 18.56
N SER A 25 -39.18 -44.78 19.07
CA SER A 25 -37.75 -44.50 19.16
C SER A 25 -37.14 -44.25 17.77
N LEU A 26 -37.42 -45.13 16.81
CA LEU A 26 -36.90 -45.01 15.44
C LEU A 26 -37.44 -43.74 14.74
N THR A 27 -38.73 -43.46 14.89
CA THR A 27 -39.34 -42.24 14.33
C THR A 27 -38.71 -40.98 14.91
N SER A 28 -38.43 -40.97 16.22
CA SER A 28 -37.76 -39.85 16.88
C SER A 28 -36.33 -39.62 16.35
N LEU A 29 -35.61 -40.69 16.00
CA LEU A 29 -34.28 -40.62 15.39
C LEU A 29 -34.34 -39.99 13.99
N VAL A 30 -35.31 -40.40 13.16
CA VAL A 30 -35.50 -39.86 11.80
C VAL A 30 -35.84 -38.37 11.84
N ILE A 31 -36.77 -37.95 12.71
CA ILE A 31 -37.14 -36.54 12.86
C ILE A 31 -35.93 -35.69 13.30
N ARG A 32 -35.13 -36.20 14.24
CA ARG A 32 -33.89 -35.53 14.67
C ARG A 32 -32.89 -35.43 13.52
N GLY A 33 -32.72 -36.49 12.74
CA GLY A 33 -31.86 -36.50 11.55
C GLY A 33 -32.29 -35.46 10.52
N LEU A 34 -33.57 -35.43 10.14
CA LEU A 34 -34.11 -34.45 9.19
C LEU A 34 -33.91 -33.01 9.68
N LYS A 35 -34.19 -32.74 10.96
CA LYS A 35 -33.99 -31.42 11.56
C LYS A 35 -32.50 -31.02 11.58
N SER A 36 -31.61 -31.97 11.84
CA SER A 36 -30.16 -31.72 11.81
C SER A 36 -29.70 -31.38 10.39
N THR A 37 -30.11 -32.16 9.39
CA THR A 37 -29.76 -31.92 7.98
C THR A 37 -30.28 -30.56 7.50
N GLN A 38 -31.52 -30.22 7.84
CA GLN A 38 -32.09 -28.92 7.49
C GLN A 38 -31.32 -27.77 8.16
N GLN A 39 -30.93 -27.92 9.42
CA GLN A 39 -30.11 -26.91 10.10
C GLN A 39 -28.73 -26.74 9.46
N THR A 40 -28.08 -27.83 9.03
CA THR A 40 -26.80 -27.76 8.32
C THR A 40 -26.97 -27.09 6.96
N PHE A 41 -28.06 -27.40 6.24
CA PHE A 41 -28.38 -26.75 4.97
C PHE A 41 -28.62 -25.25 5.13
N ASP A 42 -29.43 -24.84 6.11
CA ASP A 42 -29.68 -23.43 6.42
C ASP A 42 -28.38 -22.70 6.84
N GLN A 43 -27.48 -23.39 7.55
CA GLN A 43 -26.16 -22.84 7.89
C GLN A 43 -25.27 -22.63 6.67
N HIS A 44 -25.31 -23.53 5.69
CA HIS A 44 -24.61 -23.35 4.42
C HIS A 44 -25.19 -22.16 3.66
N LEU A 45 -26.51 -22.07 3.50
CA LEU A 45 -27.13 -20.93 2.82
C LEU A 45 -26.81 -19.59 3.49
N ALA A 46 -26.79 -19.53 4.82
CA ALA A 46 -26.39 -18.31 5.54
C ALA A 46 -24.92 -17.96 5.29
N TYR A 47 -24.04 -18.95 5.14
CA TYR A 47 -22.63 -18.73 4.81
C TYR A 47 -22.45 -18.17 3.40
N GLU A 48 -23.07 -18.81 2.40
CA GLU A 48 -23.03 -18.35 0.99
C GLU A 48 -23.61 -16.94 0.84
N ALA A 49 -24.69 -16.63 1.57
CA ALA A 49 -25.26 -15.28 1.59
C ALA A 49 -24.28 -14.24 2.14
N ALA A 50 -23.54 -14.58 3.21
CA ALA A 50 -22.50 -13.71 3.76
C ALA A 50 -21.34 -13.51 2.77
N GLU A 51 -20.91 -14.57 2.06
CA GLU A 51 -19.87 -14.48 1.02
C GLU A 51 -20.32 -13.58 -0.13
N ALA A 52 -21.53 -13.79 -0.66
CA ALA A 52 -22.08 -12.96 -1.72
C ALA A 52 -22.15 -11.48 -1.32
N GLY A 53 -22.51 -11.20 -0.06
CA GLY A 53 -22.49 -9.85 0.51
C GLY A 53 -21.11 -9.23 0.51
N ILE A 54 -20.09 -9.95 1.00
CA ILE A 54 -18.70 -9.49 1.00
C ILE A 54 -18.20 -9.23 -0.42
N GLU A 55 -18.40 -10.16 -1.36
CA GLU A 55 -17.93 -10.01 -2.74
C GLU A 55 -18.53 -8.78 -3.42
N ARG A 56 -19.84 -8.58 -3.23
CA ARG A 56 -20.51 -7.39 -3.77
C ARG A 56 -20.00 -6.11 -3.12
N ALA A 57 -19.82 -6.11 -1.80
CA ALA A 57 -19.32 -4.94 -1.08
C ALA A 57 -17.87 -4.61 -1.48
N MET A 58 -17.02 -5.63 -1.68
CA MET A 58 -15.67 -5.49 -2.22
C MET A 58 -15.69 -4.90 -3.64
N TRP A 59 -16.65 -5.30 -4.48
CA TRP A 59 -16.82 -4.70 -5.80
C TRP A 59 -17.29 -3.24 -5.71
N ASN A 60 -18.26 -2.93 -4.86
CA ASN A 60 -18.77 -1.56 -4.66
C ASN A 60 -17.65 -0.60 -4.24
N ILE A 61 -16.87 -0.93 -3.20
CA ILE A 61 -15.78 -0.07 -2.71
C ILE A 61 -14.69 0.14 -3.77
N ASN A 62 -14.49 -0.83 -4.67
CA ASN A 62 -13.54 -0.73 -5.78
C ASN A 62 -14.07 0.11 -6.96
N ASN A 63 -15.37 0.33 -7.03
CA ASN A 63 -16.02 1.18 -8.05
C ASN A 63 -16.46 2.55 -7.49
N GLY A 64 -16.02 2.91 -6.29
CA GLY A 64 -16.28 4.21 -5.67
C GLY A 64 -17.64 4.32 -4.95
N ASP A 65 -18.34 3.21 -4.77
CA ASP A 65 -19.57 3.13 -3.97
C ASP A 65 -19.22 2.60 -2.57
N ASN A 66 -19.24 3.48 -1.58
CA ASN A 66 -18.84 3.18 -0.20
C ASN A 66 -20.04 2.97 0.73
N ASP A 67 -21.25 2.93 0.18
CA ASP A 67 -22.45 2.85 0.99
C ASP A 67 -22.59 1.45 1.62
N ASP A 68 -23.08 1.42 2.86
CA ASP A 68 -23.52 0.19 3.50
C ASP A 68 -24.54 -0.50 2.61
N VAL A 69 -24.34 -1.80 2.40
CA VAL A 69 -25.30 -2.60 1.66
C VAL A 69 -26.43 -2.96 2.63
N THR A 70 -27.50 -2.16 2.59
CA THR A 70 -28.77 -2.47 3.25
C THR A 70 -29.21 -3.90 2.93
N LEU A 71 -29.97 -4.51 3.84
CA LEU A 71 -30.42 -5.91 3.75
C LEU A 71 -30.87 -6.28 2.33
N GLN A 72 -30.13 -7.19 1.69
CA GLN A 72 -30.39 -7.65 0.34
C GLN A 72 -30.68 -9.14 0.33
N LYS A 73 -31.49 -9.56 -0.63
CA LYS A 73 -31.70 -10.98 -0.94
C LYS A 73 -30.64 -11.45 -1.90
N VAL A 74 -30.17 -12.69 -1.70
CA VAL A 74 -29.25 -13.34 -2.65
C VAL A 74 -29.98 -13.67 -3.95
N ASP A 75 -31.18 -14.24 -3.84
CA ASP A 75 -32.06 -14.61 -4.95
C ASP A 75 -33.51 -14.64 -4.42
N ASP A 76 -34.50 -14.33 -5.27
CA ASP A 76 -35.91 -14.50 -4.93
C ASP A 76 -36.31 -15.99 -4.82
N ALA A 77 -35.55 -16.89 -5.45
CA ALA A 77 -35.77 -18.34 -5.39
C ALA A 77 -35.14 -18.99 -4.14
N ILE A 78 -34.10 -18.38 -3.56
CA ILE A 78 -33.35 -18.89 -2.42
C ILE A 78 -33.64 -17.95 -1.24
N ASN A 79 -34.50 -18.40 -0.31
CA ASN A 79 -34.79 -17.67 0.93
C ASN A 79 -33.50 -17.51 1.76
N SER A 80 -32.71 -16.49 1.46
CA SER A 80 -31.51 -16.12 2.18
C SER A 80 -31.23 -14.63 1.93
N GLU A 81 -30.81 -13.95 2.99
CA GLU A 81 -30.59 -12.51 3.00
C GLU A 81 -29.19 -12.22 3.55
N TYR A 82 -28.59 -11.12 3.15
CA TYR A 82 -27.35 -10.63 3.74
C TYR A 82 -27.43 -9.13 3.99
N GLU A 83 -26.64 -8.65 4.93
CA GLU A 83 -26.43 -7.24 5.23
C GLU A 83 -24.95 -7.01 5.41
N VAL A 84 -24.43 -5.90 4.89
CA VAL A 84 -23.00 -5.56 5.00
C VAL A 84 -22.85 -4.18 5.60
N THR A 85 -21.97 -4.09 6.59
CA THR A 85 -21.52 -2.82 7.16
C THR A 85 -20.06 -2.56 6.79
N VAL A 86 -19.74 -1.35 6.36
CA VAL A 86 -18.40 -0.88 6.01
C VAL A 86 -17.93 0.13 7.05
N ASP A 87 -16.88 -0.22 7.81
CA ASP A 87 -16.20 0.70 8.72
C ASP A 87 -14.94 1.26 8.05
N ASP A 88 -14.90 2.59 7.89
CA ASP A 88 -13.83 3.37 7.28
C ASP A 88 -13.12 4.31 8.28
N SER A 89 -13.28 4.07 9.58
CA SER A 89 -12.71 4.91 10.64
C SER A 89 -11.18 4.93 10.69
N VAL A 90 -10.51 3.97 10.05
CA VAL A 90 -9.05 3.86 9.97
C VAL A 90 -8.57 4.21 8.57
N ALA A 91 -7.69 5.20 8.45
CA ALA A 91 -7.13 5.60 7.16
C ALA A 91 -6.50 4.40 6.41
N ASN A 92 -6.70 4.33 5.09
CA ASN A 92 -6.21 3.27 4.21
C ASN A 92 -6.69 1.84 4.57
N THR A 93 -7.71 1.71 5.43
CA THR A 93 -8.27 0.42 5.84
C THR A 93 -9.80 0.50 5.81
N ARG A 94 -10.43 -0.54 5.25
CA ARG A 94 -11.87 -0.77 5.37
C ARG A 94 -12.13 -2.10 6.04
N ILE A 95 -13.02 -2.11 7.02
CA ILE A 95 -13.47 -3.33 7.67
C ILE A 95 -14.89 -3.60 7.21
N LEU A 96 -15.05 -4.61 6.37
CA LEU A 96 -16.33 -5.09 5.87
C LEU A 96 -16.81 -6.21 6.79
N THR A 97 -18.02 -6.08 7.32
CA THR A 97 -18.67 -7.14 8.09
C THR A 97 -19.98 -7.51 7.42
N ALA A 98 -20.06 -8.71 6.86
CA ALA A 98 -21.28 -9.25 6.28
C ALA A 98 -21.93 -10.25 7.23
N ILE A 99 -23.24 -10.16 7.37
CA ILE A 99 -24.05 -11.13 8.11
C ILE A 99 -25.05 -11.74 7.13
N GLY A 100 -24.91 -13.04 6.89
CA GLY A 100 -25.86 -13.82 6.12
C GLY A 100 -26.90 -14.48 7.02
N TYR A 101 -28.15 -14.53 6.55
CA TYR A 101 -29.33 -15.04 7.23
C TYR A 101 -30.01 -16.09 6.36
N SER A 102 -30.35 -17.23 6.94
CA SER A 102 -31.22 -18.21 6.30
C SER A 102 -32.28 -18.71 7.30
N PRO A 103 -33.58 -18.75 6.93
CA PRO A 103 -34.12 -18.39 5.63
C PRO A 103 -34.30 -16.87 5.41
N SER A 104 -34.33 -16.07 6.48
CA SER A 104 -34.39 -14.61 6.39
C SER A 104 -33.99 -13.98 7.74
N LYS A 105 -33.71 -12.69 7.75
CA LYS A 105 -33.39 -11.93 8.98
C LYS A 105 -34.55 -11.91 9.97
N THR A 106 -35.80 -12.01 9.47
CA THR A 106 -37.04 -11.96 10.27
C THR A 106 -37.51 -13.32 10.79
N ALA A 107 -36.97 -14.43 10.27
CA ALA A 107 -37.38 -15.77 10.67
C ALA A 107 -36.99 -16.11 12.12
N THR A 108 -37.88 -16.80 12.84
CA THR A 108 -37.68 -17.18 14.25
C THR A 108 -36.63 -18.28 14.42
N ASN A 109 -36.47 -19.17 13.44
CA ASN A 109 -35.52 -20.28 13.44
C ASN A 109 -34.25 -19.99 12.62
N LYS A 110 -33.96 -18.72 12.34
CA LYS A 110 -32.87 -18.32 11.46
C LYS A 110 -31.52 -18.85 11.89
N LYS A 111 -30.69 -19.19 10.90
CA LYS A 111 -29.27 -19.41 11.03
C LYS A 111 -28.54 -18.18 10.51
N THR A 112 -27.47 -17.84 11.22
CA THR A 112 -26.65 -16.67 10.91
C THR A 112 -25.21 -17.11 10.76
N LYS A 113 -24.53 -16.53 9.78
CA LYS A 113 -23.09 -16.64 9.59
C LYS A 113 -22.55 -15.25 9.32
N SER A 114 -21.41 -14.94 9.93
CA SER A 114 -20.82 -13.61 9.86
C SER A 114 -19.40 -13.73 9.32
N ILE A 115 -19.08 -12.93 8.31
CA ILE A 115 -17.75 -12.86 7.70
C ILE A 115 -17.23 -11.44 7.92
N LYS A 116 -15.97 -11.36 8.32
CA LYS A 116 -15.24 -10.10 8.44
C LYS A 116 -14.06 -10.11 7.47
N VAL A 117 -14.01 -9.09 6.63
CA VAL A 117 -12.90 -8.82 5.73
C VAL A 117 -12.26 -7.50 6.11
N THR A 118 -10.94 -7.50 6.21
CA THR A 118 -10.15 -6.27 6.28
C THR A 118 -9.55 -6.04 4.92
N ALA A 119 -9.99 -4.99 4.24
CA ALA A 119 -9.41 -4.52 2.99
C ALA A 119 -8.48 -3.34 3.26
N VAL A 120 -7.39 -3.26 2.51
CA VAL A 120 -6.47 -2.11 2.52
C VAL A 120 -6.37 -1.57 1.11
N THR A 121 -6.10 -0.28 0.97
CA THR A 121 -5.75 0.28 -0.34
C THR A 121 -4.45 -0.37 -0.82
N GLY A 122 -4.41 -0.82 -2.08
CA GLY A 122 -3.34 -1.61 -2.70
C GLY A 122 -2.03 -0.86 -2.91
N GLY A 123 -1.64 0.00 -1.98
CA GLY A 123 -0.35 0.69 -2.01
C GLY A 123 0.81 -0.28 -1.94
N VAL A 124 1.89 0.05 -2.65
CA VAL A 124 3.17 -0.64 -2.51
C VAL A 124 3.96 0.09 -1.43
N GLY A 125 4.11 -0.56 -0.28
CA GLY A 125 4.92 -0.05 0.82
C GLY A 125 6.41 -0.17 0.50
N ILE A 126 7.08 0.95 0.28
CA ILE A 126 8.54 1.00 0.30
C ILE A 126 8.99 1.60 1.63
N ALA A 127 9.73 0.82 2.42
CA ALA A 127 10.29 1.30 3.66
C ALA A 127 11.59 2.08 3.42
N PHE A 128 11.48 3.40 3.25
CA PHE A 128 12.65 4.30 3.29
C PHE A 128 13.07 4.53 4.74
N ARG A 129 13.97 3.69 5.27
CA ARG A 129 14.38 3.72 6.69
C ARG A 129 15.53 4.69 6.99
N TYR A 130 16.16 5.21 5.95
CA TYR A 130 17.39 6.00 6.02
C TYR A 130 17.24 7.30 5.24
N ALA A 131 17.98 8.33 5.64
CA ALA A 131 18.07 9.58 4.89
C ALA A 131 18.70 9.33 3.52
N VAL A 132 19.72 8.48 3.52
CA VAL A 132 20.52 8.15 2.35
C VAL A 132 20.82 6.66 2.37
N GLN A 133 20.45 5.95 1.30
CA GLN A 133 20.84 4.56 1.07
C GLN A 133 21.47 4.43 -0.32
N VAL A 134 22.76 4.11 -0.38
CA VAL A 134 23.54 4.15 -1.62
C VAL A 134 24.17 2.82 -1.96
N GLY A 135 24.22 2.49 -3.24
CA GLY A 135 24.86 1.29 -3.75
C GLY A 135 26.39 1.38 -3.78
N ALA A 136 26.98 0.51 -4.59
CA ALA A 136 28.43 0.28 -4.63
C ALA A 136 29.27 1.52 -5.01
N ASN A 137 28.70 2.56 -5.63
CA ASN A 137 29.47 3.73 -6.05
C ASN A 137 29.71 4.74 -4.91
N GLY A 138 29.15 4.50 -3.72
CA GLY A 138 29.48 5.31 -2.54
C GLY A 138 28.81 6.68 -2.51
N ILE A 139 29.12 7.41 -1.44
CA ILE A 139 28.68 8.79 -1.18
C ILE A 139 29.88 9.71 -1.33
N SER A 140 29.76 10.74 -2.15
CA SER A 140 30.71 11.84 -2.28
C SER A 140 30.06 13.13 -1.80
N MET A 141 30.68 13.80 -0.82
CA MET A 141 30.20 15.06 -0.26
C MET A 141 31.18 16.20 -0.54
N ALA A 142 30.73 17.26 -1.20
CA ALA A 142 31.52 18.48 -1.41
C ALA A 142 31.47 19.41 -0.19
N ASN A 143 31.92 20.65 -0.34
CA ASN A 143 32.13 21.53 0.80
C ASN A 143 30.80 21.89 1.48
N ASN A 144 30.77 21.86 2.81
CA ASN A 144 29.59 22.19 3.62
C ASN A 144 28.33 21.33 3.35
N ALA A 145 28.44 20.20 2.65
CA ALA A 145 27.30 19.32 2.42
C ALA A 145 26.85 18.64 3.73
N VAL A 146 25.54 18.52 3.95
CA VAL A 146 24.97 18.01 5.20
C VAL A 146 24.01 16.86 4.91
N ILE A 147 24.13 15.75 5.62
CA ILE A 147 23.08 14.72 5.68
C ILE A 147 22.49 14.76 7.08
N ASN A 148 21.21 15.07 7.21
CA ASN A 148 20.47 15.05 8.47
C ASN A 148 19.60 13.79 8.54
N GLY A 149 20.13 12.79 9.22
CA GLY A 149 19.61 11.43 9.32
C GLY A 149 20.70 10.38 9.06
N ASN A 150 20.31 9.11 9.06
CA ASN A 150 21.24 7.99 8.90
C ASN A 150 21.63 7.81 7.42
N ALA A 151 22.92 7.55 7.18
CA ALA A 151 23.48 7.26 5.87
C ALA A 151 24.01 5.82 5.82
N VAL A 152 23.59 5.07 4.82
CA VAL A 152 24.02 3.69 4.55
C VAL A 152 24.58 3.64 3.12
N THR A 153 25.71 2.98 2.92
CA THR A 153 26.26 2.77 1.57
C THR A 153 26.97 1.43 1.42
N ASP A 154 26.87 0.85 0.23
CA ASP A 154 27.66 -0.31 -0.19
C ASP A 154 29.04 0.07 -0.74
N GLY A 155 29.31 1.36 -0.91
CA GLY A 155 30.62 1.90 -1.31
C GLY A 155 31.34 2.66 -0.19
N ASP A 156 32.23 3.57 -0.58
CA ASP A 156 32.92 4.48 0.35
C ASP A 156 32.05 5.69 0.71
N ILE A 157 32.33 6.34 1.85
CA ILE A 157 31.80 7.68 2.17
C ILE A 157 32.96 8.66 2.21
N THR A 158 33.03 9.54 1.22
CA THR A 158 34.05 10.60 1.13
C THR A 158 33.42 11.97 1.34
N GLY A 159 34.16 12.91 1.93
CA GLY A 159 33.67 14.27 2.10
C GLY A 159 34.76 15.31 1.99
N SER A 160 34.38 16.54 1.63
CA SER A 160 35.28 17.69 1.55
C SER A 160 35.13 18.59 2.78
N ASN A 161 35.78 19.75 2.77
CA ASN A 161 35.83 20.64 3.93
C ASN A 161 34.43 21.09 4.38
N GLY A 162 34.15 20.98 5.68
CA GLY A 162 32.87 21.39 6.27
C GLY A 162 31.67 20.47 5.99
N SER A 163 31.83 19.40 5.20
CA SER A 163 30.78 18.37 5.06
C SER A 163 30.48 17.74 6.42
N LYS A 164 29.24 17.28 6.70
CA LYS A 164 28.86 16.60 7.97
C LYS A 164 27.66 15.67 7.82
N ILE A 165 27.62 14.63 8.65
CA ILE A 165 26.48 13.72 8.77
C ILE A 165 25.91 13.86 10.20
N ILE A 166 24.64 14.20 10.33
CA ILE A 166 23.90 14.34 11.58
C ILE A 166 23.05 13.08 11.75
N GLY A 167 23.69 11.99 12.20
CA GLY A 167 23.08 10.65 12.28
C GLY A 167 24.16 9.57 12.34
N SER A 168 23.81 8.30 12.12
CA SER A 168 24.77 7.20 11.96
C SER A 168 25.24 7.07 10.51
N ALA A 169 26.49 6.63 10.31
CA ALA A 169 27.07 6.39 9.00
C ALA A 169 27.61 4.95 8.91
N TRP A 170 27.02 4.14 8.04
CA TRP A 170 27.40 2.76 7.77
C TRP A 170 27.90 2.62 6.34
N ALA A 171 29.12 2.14 6.16
CA ALA A 171 29.70 1.85 4.86
C ALA A 171 30.18 0.40 4.78
N HIS A 172 29.79 -0.32 3.71
CA HIS A 172 30.45 -1.57 3.33
C HIS A 172 31.89 -1.32 2.90
N GLY A 173 32.13 -0.21 2.19
CA GLY A 173 33.48 0.27 1.94
C GLY A 173 34.09 0.96 3.16
N THR A 174 34.87 1.99 2.87
CA THR A 174 35.64 2.75 3.84
C THR A 174 35.04 4.14 4.09
N ILE A 175 35.19 4.61 5.32
CA ILE A 175 34.98 6.02 5.69
C ILE A 175 36.37 6.54 6.07
N PRO A 176 37.15 7.12 5.14
CA PRO A 176 38.52 7.55 5.41
C PRO A 176 38.56 8.56 6.58
N PRO A 177 39.64 8.63 7.36
CA PRO A 177 39.74 9.58 8.47
C PRO A 177 39.80 11.04 8.00
N ASN A 178 40.32 11.29 6.79
CA ASN A 178 40.39 12.59 6.14
C ASN A 178 40.53 12.42 4.60
N PRO A 179 39.79 13.17 3.76
CA PRO A 179 38.70 14.06 4.12
C PRO A 179 37.39 13.25 4.21
N SER A 180 36.78 13.28 5.39
CA SER A 180 35.47 12.67 5.63
C SER A 180 34.58 13.58 6.45
N PRO A 181 33.25 13.48 6.26
CA PRO A 181 32.34 14.25 7.07
C PRO A 181 32.49 13.83 8.55
N PRO A 182 32.66 14.76 9.51
CA PRO A 182 32.43 14.45 10.89
C PRO A 182 30.96 14.04 11.06
N VAL A 183 30.76 13.02 11.87
CA VAL A 183 29.42 12.64 12.32
C VAL A 183 29.13 13.48 13.57
N VAL A 184 28.10 14.33 13.51
CA VAL A 184 27.78 15.33 14.54
C VAL A 184 26.47 14.95 15.24
N THR A 185 26.46 15.00 16.58
CA THR A 185 25.41 14.39 17.41
C THR A 185 24.42 15.39 18.00
N PRO A 186 23.13 15.00 18.09
CA PRO A 186 22.28 15.41 19.20
C PRO A 186 22.15 14.35 20.31
N VAL A 187 22.20 13.03 20.02
CA VAL A 187 22.03 11.94 21.03
C VAL A 187 22.84 10.67 20.66
N PRO A 188 23.67 10.09 21.55
CA PRO A 188 24.38 8.80 21.36
C PRO A 188 23.48 7.55 21.52
N PRO A 189 23.86 6.37 20.95
CA PRO A 189 25.11 6.09 20.23
C PRO A 189 24.87 6.05 18.71
N ASN A 190 25.32 7.07 17.99
CA ASN A 190 25.46 6.99 16.53
C ASN A 190 26.93 6.71 16.21
N VAL A 191 27.18 5.77 15.30
CA VAL A 191 28.51 5.18 15.07
C VAL A 191 28.95 5.43 13.64
N LYS A 192 30.25 5.71 13.44
CA LYS A 192 30.92 5.59 12.14
C LYS A 192 31.42 4.15 11.99
N LEU A 193 30.81 3.39 11.11
CA LEU A 193 31.19 2.00 10.87
C LEU A 193 31.58 1.78 9.41
N SER A 194 32.82 1.38 9.19
CA SER A 194 33.34 0.93 7.89
C SER A 194 33.39 -0.60 7.84
N ASN A 195 33.54 -1.16 6.63
CA ASN A 195 33.64 -2.61 6.41
C ASN A 195 32.42 -3.38 6.96
N GLN A 196 31.23 -2.80 6.87
CA GLN A 196 29.99 -3.44 7.31
C GLN A 196 29.47 -4.43 6.27
N SER A 197 28.53 -5.29 6.63
CA SER A 197 27.82 -6.11 5.64
C SER A 197 27.06 -5.21 4.66
N SER A 198 27.09 -5.57 3.37
CA SER A 198 26.32 -4.86 2.34
C SER A 198 24.82 -4.92 2.66
N ILE A 199 24.12 -3.82 2.41
CA ILE A 199 22.68 -3.67 2.56
C ILE A 199 22.12 -3.37 1.18
N ALA A 200 21.46 -4.35 0.58
CA ALA A 200 20.81 -4.21 -0.71
C ALA A 200 19.82 -3.04 -0.71
N LEU A 201 19.75 -2.33 -1.85
CA LEU A 201 18.75 -1.28 -2.06
C LEU A 201 17.34 -1.85 -1.87
N PRO A 202 16.37 -1.07 -1.35
CA PRO A 202 14.99 -1.51 -1.19
C PRO A 202 14.45 -2.00 -2.53
N ASP A 203 13.83 -3.18 -2.55
CA ASP A 203 13.15 -3.66 -3.76
C ASP A 203 11.90 -2.80 -4.00
N VAL A 204 11.70 -2.41 -5.26
CA VAL A 204 10.61 -1.54 -5.68
C VAL A 204 9.90 -2.20 -6.85
N ASN A 205 8.63 -2.59 -6.63
CA ASN A 205 7.79 -3.14 -7.69
C ASN A 205 7.24 -2.00 -8.57
N VAL A 206 8.04 -1.58 -9.56
CA VAL A 206 7.68 -0.52 -10.51
C VAL A 206 6.62 -0.95 -11.52
N SER A 207 6.54 -2.26 -11.81
CA SER A 207 5.55 -2.83 -12.74
C SER A 207 4.13 -2.47 -12.34
N HIS A 208 3.82 -2.54 -11.04
CA HIS A 208 2.51 -2.17 -10.53
C HIS A 208 2.12 -0.73 -10.92
N TRP A 209 2.97 0.27 -10.67
CA TRP A 209 2.64 1.66 -11.01
C TRP A 209 2.66 1.94 -12.52
N LYS A 210 3.45 1.20 -13.29
CA LYS A 210 3.44 1.28 -14.77
C LYS A 210 2.10 0.77 -15.32
N GLU A 211 1.62 -0.37 -14.82
CA GLU A 211 0.31 -0.92 -15.17
C GLU A 211 -0.83 0.04 -14.79
N GLU A 212 -0.74 0.66 -13.61
CA GLU A 212 -1.75 1.64 -13.15
C GLU A 212 -1.76 2.95 -13.95
N ALA A 213 -0.58 3.43 -14.34
CA ALA A 213 -0.45 4.57 -15.24
C ALA A 213 -1.02 4.27 -16.65
N GLU A 214 -1.04 2.99 -17.05
CA GLU A 214 -1.69 2.52 -18.28
C GLU A 214 -3.20 2.29 -18.13
N SER A 215 -3.67 1.86 -16.95
CA SER A 215 -5.06 1.46 -16.72
C SER A 215 -6.02 2.61 -16.40
N ALA A 216 -5.53 3.84 -16.21
CA ALA A 216 -6.41 4.99 -16.02
C ALA A 216 -7.31 5.20 -17.25
N GLY A 217 -8.60 4.92 -17.07
CA GLY A 217 -9.62 5.12 -18.09
C GLY A 217 -9.59 6.54 -18.66
N ALA A 218 -9.65 6.62 -19.99
CA ALA A 218 -9.43 7.77 -20.88
C ALA A 218 -7.96 7.98 -21.30
N PRO A 219 -7.66 8.02 -22.61
CA PRO A 219 -6.31 7.87 -23.11
C PRO A 219 -5.47 9.06 -22.67
N CYS A 220 -4.38 8.81 -21.96
CA CYS A 220 -3.26 9.73 -21.96
C CYS A 220 -2.59 9.69 -23.34
N PRO A 221 -2.92 10.61 -24.26
CA PRO A 221 -2.52 10.50 -25.66
C PRO A 221 -1.19 11.22 -25.91
N TYR A 222 -0.44 11.52 -24.84
CA TYR A 222 0.71 12.40 -24.92
C TYR A 222 1.90 11.66 -25.49
N SER A 223 2.28 12.00 -26.72
CA SER A 223 3.56 11.66 -27.31
C SER A 223 4.61 12.72 -26.92
N GLY A 224 4.88 12.82 -25.62
CA GLY A 224 5.55 13.95 -24.98
C GLY A 224 4.56 15.04 -24.53
N LEU A 225 4.93 15.78 -23.48
CA LEU A 225 4.08 16.80 -22.86
C LEU A 225 4.91 17.95 -22.30
N THR A 226 4.51 19.19 -22.61
CA THR A 226 5.02 20.39 -21.94
C THR A 226 3.90 21.04 -21.15
N ILE A 227 4.09 21.20 -19.85
CA ILE A 227 3.14 21.85 -18.94
C ILE A 227 3.59 23.30 -18.75
N SER A 228 2.89 24.24 -19.39
CA SER A 228 3.19 25.68 -19.29
C SER A 228 2.19 26.46 -18.44
N THR A 229 1.12 25.80 -17.98
CA THR A 229 0.10 26.37 -17.09
C THR A 229 -0.23 25.36 -15.99
N PRO A 230 -0.64 25.80 -14.79
CA PRO A 230 -1.01 24.91 -13.69
C PRO A 230 -1.96 23.80 -14.14
N ARG A 231 -1.65 22.55 -13.77
CA ARG A 231 -2.39 21.38 -14.25
C ARG A 231 -2.40 20.24 -13.23
N SER A 232 -3.52 19.54 -13.13
CA SER A 232 -3.59 18.24 -12.48
C SER A 232 -3.39 17.09 -13.48
N LEU A 233 -2.60 16.08 -13.12
CA LEU A 233 -2.31 14.93 -13.98
C LEU A 233 -2.12 13.65 -13.13
N GLY A 234 -2.63 12.53 -13.63
CA GLY A 234 -2.41 11.21 -13.05
C GLY A 234 -3.72 10.47 -12.73
N PRO A 235 -3.75 9.13 -12.83
CA PRO A 235 -2.71 8.27 -13.38
C PRO A 235 -2.55 8.46 -14.90
N CYS A 236 -1.32 8.37 -15.44
CA CYS A 236 -1.08 8.68 -16.86
C CYS A 236 0.26 8.16 -17.40
N LYS A 237 0.23 7.47 -18.55
CA LYS A 237 1.41 7.17 -19.37
C LYS A 237 1.67 8.24 -20.43
N ILE A 238 2.88 8.78 -20.45
CA ILE A 238 3.38 9.77 -21.42
C ILE A 238 4.46 9.08 -22.27
N ASN A 239 4.17 8.93 -23.55
CA ASN A 239 5.09 8.34 -24.53
C ASN A 239 6.07 9.41 -25.04
N GLY A 240 7.10 9.73 -24.26
CA GLY A 240 8.12 10.73 -24.62
C GLY A 240 8.58 11.54 -23.42
N ASN A 241 9.11 12.72 -23.67
CA ASN A 241 9.61 13.60 -22.61
C ASN A 241 8.46 14.36 -21.92
N LEU A 242 8.57 14.54 -20.62
CA LEU A 242 7.73 15.44 -19.82
C LEU A 242 8.55 16.68 -19.43
N ILE A 243 8.10 17.85 -19.86
CA ILE A 243 8.68 19.14 -19.49
C ILE A 243 7.67 19.88 -18.61
N VAL A 244 8.04 20.21 -17.38
CA VAL A 244 7.17 20.90 -16.42
C VAL A 244 7.69 22.31 -16.19
N ASN A 245 6.95 23.32 -16.65
CA ASN A 245 7.29 24.75 -16.55
C ASN A 245 6.23 25.55 -15.77
N ALA A 246 5.31 24.86 -15.11
CA ALA A 246 4.28 25.45 -14.26
C ALA A 246 3.92 24.43 -13.16
N GLU A 247 3.03 24.81 -12.26
CA GLU A 247 2.55 23.92 -11.20
C GLU A 247 1.95 22.62 -11.76
N LEU A 248 2.40 21.47 -11.24
CA LEU A 248 1.86 20.16 -11.55
C LEU A 248 1.32 19.51 -10.27
N THR A 249 0.02 19.28 -10.22
CA THR A 249 -0.64 18.53 -9.15
C THR A 249 -0.83 17.08 -9.57
N LEU A 250 -0.27 16.14 -8.82
CA LEU A 250 -0.36 14.72 -9.09
C LEU A 250 -1.64 14.15 -8.47
N THR A 251 -2.50 13.60 -9.32
CA THR A 251 -3.74 12.91 -8.93
C THR A 251 -3.59 11.38 -8.97
N GLY A 252 -2.43 10.87 -9.39
CA GLY A 252 -2.09 9.45 -9.52
C GLY A 252 -0.69 9.25 -10.12
N PRO A 253 -0.26 7.99 -10.35
CA PRO A 253 1.08 7.66 -10.80
C PRO A 253 1.28 8.08 -12.25
N LEU A 254 2.44 8.67 -12.52
CA LEU A 254 2.84 9.05 -13.87
C LEU A 254 3.92 8.10 -14.37
N TRP A 255 3.79 7.64 -15.61
CA TRP A 255 4.86 6.94 -16.31
C TRP A 255 5.31 7.75 -17.51
N VAL A 256 6.57 8.19 -17.50
CA VAL A 256 7.21 8.93 -18.59
C VAL A 256 8.23 8.00 -19.27
N THR A 257 8.01 7.64 -20.53
CA THR A 257 8.93 6.74 -21.26
C THR A 257 10.22 7.45 -21.73
N GLY A 258 10.25 8.79 -21.69
CA GLY A 258 11.41 9.62 -21.98
C GLY A 258 12.01 10.24 -20.72
N ASN A 259 12.49 11.48 -20.84
CA ASN A 259 13.08 12.24 -19.74
C ASN A 259 12.03 13.14 -19.06
N LEU A 260 12.18 13.35 -17.75
CA LEU A 260 11.48 14.38 -17.00
C LEU A 260 12.42 15.57 -16.79
N SER A 261 11.96 16.77 -17.14
CA SER A 261 12.74 17.99 -16.91
C SER A 261 11.87 19.18 -16.53
N THR A 262 12.43 20.15 -15.81
CA THR A 262 11.83 21.49 -15.68
C THR A 262 12.68 22.50 -16.43
N ALA A 263 12.11 23.28 -17.34
CA ALA A 263 12.85 24.26 -18.12
C ALA A 263 12.77 25.69 -17.55
N THR A 264 11.98 25.91 -16.51
CA THR A 264 11.83 27.20 -15.82
C THR A 264 12.11 27.06 -14.33
N ASP A 265 12.57 28.15 -13.72
CA ASP A 265 12.77 28.22 -12.27
C ASP A 265 11.43 28.30 -11.53
N GLY A 266 11.39 27.80 -10.29
CA GLY A 266 10.23 28.00 -9.40
C GLY A 266 9.04 27.09 -9.69
N VAL A 267 9.26 25.90 -10.26
CA VAL A 267 8.19 24.94 -10.53
C VAL A 267 7.75 24.24 -9.25
N HIS A 268 6.45 24.10 -9.05
CA HIS A 268 5.87 23.37 -7.91
C HIS A 268 5.30 22.02 -8.37
N PHE A 269 5.75 20.93 -7.74
CA PHE A 269 5.10 19.62 -7.81
C PHE A 269 4.28 19.44 -6.54
N LYS A 270 2.97 19.22 -6.67
CA LYS A 270 2.04 19.04 -5.56
C LYS A 270 1.44 17.65 -5.60
N LEU A 271 1.20 17.06 -4.43
CA LEU A 271 0.38 15.87 -4.31
C LEU A 271 -1.07 16.30 -4.03
N ASP A 272 -2.03 15.66 -4.71
CA ASP A 272 -3.45 15.92 -4.43
C ASP A 272 -3.75 15.69 -2.93
N PRO A 273 -4.39 16.64 -2.23
CA PRO A 273 -4.66 16.52 -0.79
C PRO A 273 -5.47 15.27 -0.41
N GLY A 274 -6.24 14.70 -1.35
CA GLY A 274 -7.02 13.48 -1.15
C GLY A 274 -6.16 12.24 -0.83
N PHE A 275 -4.86 12.26 -1.12
CA PHE A 275 -3.96 11.17 -0.75
C PHE A 275 -3.73 11.06 0.77
N GLY A 276 -3.97 12.11 1.55
CA GLY A 276 -3.75 12.08 2.99
C GLY A 276 -2.32 11.65 3.35
N SER A 277 -2.16 10.54 4.08
CA SER A 277 -0.84 9.98 4.43
C SER A 277 -0.22 9.08 3.36
N ALA A 278 -0.94 8.78 2.28
CA ALA A 278 -0.41 8.03 1.14
C ALA A 278 0.40 8.95 0.20
N GLY A 279 1.39 8.39 -0.47
CA GLY A 279 2.16 9.05 -1.51
C GLY A 279 1.73 8.61 -2.91
N THR A 280 2.35 9.19 -3.94
CA THR A 280 2.27 8.71 -5.32
C THR A 280 3.65 8.72 -5.97
N VAL A 281 3.75 8.18 -7.18
CA VAL A 281 5.03 8.00 -7.88
C VAL A 281 5.03 8.67 -9.26
N ILE A 282 6.18 9.19 -9.64
CA ILE A 282 6.52 9.50 -11.03
C ILE A 282 7.64 8.54 -11.44
N VAL A 283 7.29 7.61 -12.34
CA VAL A 283 8.21 6.64 -12.94
C VAL A 283 8.73 7.20 -14.26
N VAL A 284 10.04 7.23 -14.43
CA VAL A 284 10.71 7.79 -15.61
C VAL A 284 11.70 6.77 -16.16
N ASP A 285 11.53 6.35 -17.41
CA ASP A 285 12.47 5.40 -18.03
C ASP A 285 13.81 6.09 -18.37
N GLY A 286 13.75 7.37 -18.75
CA GLY A 286 14.90 8.24 -18.99
C GLY A 286 15.41 8.97 -17.73
N THR A 287 16.11 10.08 -17.91
CA THR A 287 16.69 10.87 -16.80
C THR A 287 15.70 11.86 -16.20
N ILE A 288 15.91 12.21 -14.93
CA ILE A 288 15.16 13.25 -14.22
C ILE A 288 16.07 14.46 -13.97
N THR A 289 15.62 15.65 -14.36
CA THR A 289 16.34 16.91 -14.11
C THR A 289 15.39 17.96 -13.55
N LEU A 290 15.53 18.27 -12.26
CA LEU A 290 14.81 19.36 -11.61
C LEU A 290 15.71 20.59 -11.59
N GLY A 291 15.25 21.67 -12.23
CA GLY A 291 15.92 22.95 -12.38
C GLY A 291 15.94 23.77 -11.09
N ASN A 292 16.32 25.05 -11.17
CA ASN A 292 16.50 25.82 -9.95
C ASN A 292 15.16 26.16 -9.27
N ASN A 293 15.18 26.23 -7.95
CA ASN A 293 14.05 26.66 -7.12
C ASN A 293 12.79 25.77 -7.27
N VAL A 294 12.94 24.51 -7.68
CA VAL A 294 11.81 23.57 -7.74
C VAL A 294 11.39 23.18 -6.33
N VAL A 295 10.08 23.17 -6.07
CA VAL A 295 9.50 22.78 -4.78
C VAL A 295 8.62 21.56 -4.98
N VAL A 296 8.91 20.49 -4.24
CA VAL A 296 8.08 19.27 -4.20
C VAL A 296 7.34 19.24 -2.87
N GLU A 297 6.03 19.45 -2.92
CA GLU A 297 5.17 19.59 -1.76
C GLU A 297 4.54 18.23 -1.39
N ALA A 298 4.81 17.80 -0.16
CA ALA A 298 4.09 16.70 0.49
C ALA A 298 2.70 17.17 0.94
N THR A 299 1.79 16.23 1.26
CA THR A 299 0.51 16.60 1.86
C THR A 299 0.68 17.19 3.26
N SER A 300 -0.36 17.86 3.77
CA SER A 300 -0.40 18.42 5.11
C SER A 300 -0.82 17.42 6.20
N SER A 301 -1.01 16.14 5.85
CA SER A 301 -1.38 15.08 6.80
C SER A 301 -0.22 14.69 7.74
N SER A 302 -0.54 13.99 8.83
CA SER A 302 0.45 13.46 9.77
C SER A 302 0.20 11.96 10.02
N PRO A 303 1.02 11.05 9.48
CA PRO A 303 2.18 11.28 8.60
C PRO A 303 1.83 11.92 7.25
N LYS A 304 2.81 12.57 6.61
CA LYS A 304 2.63 13.22 5.30
C LYS A 304 2.64 12.20 4.17
N GLY A 305 1.91 12.50 3.11
CA GLY A 305 1.98 11.84 1.81
C GLY A 305 3.09 12.44 0.95
N TYR A 306 3.91 11.60 0.32
CA TYR A 306 5.10 12.04 -0.43
C TYR A 306 5.01 11.74 -1.92
N ILE A 307 5.75 12.49 -2.72
CA ILE A 307 5.97 12.19 -4.15
C ILE A 307 7.31 11.47 -4.27
N LEU A 308 7.26 10.24 -4.81
CA LEU A 308 8.44 9.46 -5.18
C LEU A 308 8.79 9.70 -6.64
N PHE A 309 10.01 10.14 -6.90
CA PHE A 309 10.61 10.19 -8.23
C PHE A 309 11.46 8.95 -8.43
N TYR A 310 11.04 8.08 -9.34
CA TYR A 310 11.73 6.86 -9.68
C TYR A 310 12.28 6.95 -11.10
N THR A 311 13.55 6.59 -11.31
CA THR A 311 14.11 6.42 -12.66
C THR A 311 14.81 5.08 -12.87
N GLU A 312 14.60 4.50 -14.05
CA GLU A 312 15.30 3.31 -14.55
C GLU A 312 16.66 3.64 -15.20
N SER A 313 16.95 4.93 -15.39
CA SER A 313 18.18 5.36 -16.04
C SER A 313 19.42 4.88 -15.28
N SER A 314 20.34 4.25 -16.01
CA SER A 314 21.68 3.88 -15.52
C SER A 314 22.73 4.96 -15.79
N SER A 315 22.30 6.18 -16.12
CA SER A 315 23.20 7.30 -16.45
C SER A 315 24.04 7.72 -15.25
N SER A 316 25.21 8.31 -15.52
CA SER A 316 26.04 8.99 -14.51
C SER A 316 25.39 10.28 -13.97
N SER A 317 24.28 10.71 -14.57
CA SER A 317 23.40 11.76 -14.08
C SER A 317 21.95 11.35 -14.30
N ALA A 318 21.55 10.25 -13.67
CA ALA A 318 20.19 9.71 -13.79
C ALA A 318 19.17 10.62 -13.12
N ILE A 319 19.53 11.20 -11.97
CA ILE A 319 18.76 12.25 -11.30
C ILE A 319 19.70 13.43 -11.05
N LEU A 320 19.33 14.60 -11.56
CA LEU A 320 20.00 15.87 -11.30
C LEU A 320 19.01 16.82 -10.61
N LEU A 321 19.39 17.29 -9.42
CA LEU A 321 18.68 18.35 -8.71
C LEU A 321 19.54 19.61 -8.72
N ASP A 322 19.09 20.64 -9.42
CA ASP A 322 19.75 21.95 -9.51
C ASP A 322 19.55 22.78 -8.24
N ASN A 323 19.92 24.06 -8.25
CA ASN A 323 20.06 24.81 -7.00
C ASN A 323 18.71 25.10 -6.34
N ASN A 324 18.67 25.06 -5.01
CA ASN A 324 17.49 25.40 -4.21
C ASN A 324 16.27 24.49 -4.45
N VAL A 325 16.46 23.25 -4.93
CA VAL A 325 15.38 22.25 -5.02
C VAL A 325 14.99 21.78 -3.61
N THR A 326 13.70 21.66 -3.29
CA THR A 326 13.25 21.23 -1.95
C THR A 326 12.18 20.14 -2.01
N GLY A 327 12.20 19.25 -1.02
CA GLY A 327 11.23 18.15 -0.89
C GLY A 327 11.45 16.98 -1.84
N GLY A 328 10.50 16.05 -1.83
CA GLY A 328 10.50 14.86 -2.67
C GLY A 328 11.38 13.71 -2.16
N VAL A 329 11.02 12.50 -2.58
CA VAL A 329 11.78 11.27 -2.35
C VAL A 329 12.30 10.81 -3.71
N TYR A 330 13.56 10.42 -3.78
CA TYR A 330 14.21 10.12 -5.05
C TYR A 330 14.85 8.74 -5.04
N TYR A 331 14.58 7.95 -6.08
CA TYR A 331 15.04 6.58 -6.20
C TYR A 331 15.63 6.29 -7.58
N THR A 332 16.82 5.68 -7.63
CA THR A 332 17.38 5.05 -8.83
C THR A 332 18.21 3.82 -8.49
N ALA A 333 17.85 2.64 -9.00
CA ALA A 333 18.60 1.41 -8.69
C ALA A 333 19.98 1.36 -9.37
N ASN A 334 20.11 1.98 -10.55
CA ASN A 334 21.25 1.77 -11.45
C ASN A 334 22.05 3.04 -11.76
N GLY A 335 21.50 4.21 -11.49
CA GLY A 335 22.09 5.50 -11.86
C GLY A 335 22.75 6.25 -10.71
N ILE A 336 23.47 7.31 -11.06
CA ILE A 336 24.06 8.25 -10.11
C ILE A 336 23.13 9.46 -9.95
N MET A 337 22.97 9.89 -8.71
CA MET A 337 22.27 11.12 -8.35
C MET A 337 23.25 12.24 -8.04
N THR A 338 23.03 13.40 -8.66
CA THR A 338 23.79 14.63 -8.40
C THR A 338 22.86 15.67 -7.76
N VAL A 339 23.30 16.22 -6.63
CA VAL A 339 22.55 17.18 -5.84
C VAL A 339 23.36 18.47 -5.76
N ASN A 340 22.89 19.53 -6.41
CA ASN A 340 23.57 20.83 -6.48
C ASN A 340 23.38 21.65 -5.19
N ASN A 341 23.62 22.97 -5.25
CA ASN A 341 23.75 23.79 -4.05
C ASN A 341 22.38 24.07 -3.40
N ASN A 342 22.33 24.04 -2.06
CA ASN A 342 21.14 24.34 -1.25
C ASN A 342 19.92 23.46 -1.58
N VAL A 343 20.15 22.20 -1.95
CA VAL A 343 19.07 21.26 -2.25
C VAL A 343 18.70 20.45 -1.01
N HIS A 344 17.39 20.30 -0.78
CA HIS A 344 16.80 19.69 0.40
C HIS A 344 15.83 18.53 0.08
N PRO A 345 16.31 17.36 -0.40
CA PRO A 345 15.46 16.20 -0.60
C PRO A 345 15.12 15.56 0.75
N VAL A 346 13.98 14.86 0.83
CA VAL A 346 13.52 14.18 2.05
C VAL A 346 14.28 12.86 2.26
N SER A 347 14.44 12.07 1.20
CA SER A 347 15.24 10.84 1.23
C SER A 347 15.75 10.51 -0.17
N VAL A 348 16.91 9.85 -0.20
CA VAL A 348 17.62 9.50 -1.43
C VAL A 348 18.04 8.04 -1.39
N VAL A 349 17.67 7.31 -2.45
CA VAL A 349 18.14 5.95 -2.72
C VAL A 349 18.74 5.91 -4.11
N CYS A 350 20.02 5.58 -4.24
CA CYS A 350 20.70 5.58 -5.54
C CYS A 350 21.86 4.60 -5.62
N LYS A 351 22.38 4.30 -6.82
CA LYS A 351 23.62 3.50 -6.95
C LYS A 351 24.86 4.27 -6.49
N GLY A 352 24.88 5.58 -6.71
CA GLY A 352 25.93 6.50 -6.28
C GLY A 352 25.38 7.90 -6.04
N LEU A 353 25.89 8.58 -5.01
CA LEU A 353 25.43 9.91 -4.62
C LEU A 353 26.58 10.93 -4.66
N SER A 354 26.36 12.04 -5.35
CA SER A 354 27.26 13.20 -5.36
C SER A 354 26.54 14.43 -4.82
N LEU A 355 26.87 14.84 -3.61
CA LEU A 355 26.39 16.08 -2.99
C LEU A 355 27.38 17.21 -3.27
N LEU A 356 26.94 18.27 -3.96
CA LEU A 356 27.76 19.46 -4.19
C LEU A 356 27.69 20.44 -3.00
N ASN A 357 28.25 21.65 -3.19
CA ASN A 357 28.50 22.55 -2.07
C ASN A 357 27.19 23.00 -1.41
N ASN A 358 27.13 22.97 -0.08
CA ASN A 358 25.95 23.37 0.70
C ASN A 358 24.67 22.56 0.42
N ALA A 359 24.75 21.40 -0.26
CA ALA A 359 23.61 20.48 -0.37
C ALA A 359 23.23 19.95 1.03
N ARG A 360 21.93 19.85 1.36
CA ARG A 360 21.48 19.41 2.69
C ARG A 360 20.32 18.45 2.60
N ILE A 361 20.51 17.18 2.92
CA ILE A 361 19.43 16.19 3.01
C ILE A 361 18.77 16.31 4.39
N ASP A 362 17.45 16.45 4.44
CA ASP A 362 16.68 16.59 5.68
C ASP A 362 15.61 15.50 5.77
N TYR A 363 15.94 14.41 6.48
CA TYR A 363 15.07 13.25 6.56
C TYR A 363 13.89 13.43 7.51
N ASP A 364 12.70 13.07 7.01
CA ASP A 364 11.47 13.02 7.80
C ASP A 364 11.22 11.57 8.27
N GLN A 365 11.12 11.37 9.58
CA GLN A 365 10.90 10.05 10.18
C GLN A 365 9.57 9.41 9.76
N GLY A 366 8.57 10.23 9.39
CA GLY A 366 7.29 9.74 8.90
C GLY A 366 7.38 8.96 7.58
N LEU A 367 8.49 9.09 6.84
CA LEU A 367 8.71 8.41 5.57
C LEU A 367 8.95 6.90 5.72
N ALA A 368 9.45 6.43 6.88
CA ALA A 368 9.74 5.02 7.10
C ALA A 368 8.51 4.10 7.01
N SER A 369 7.33 4.68 7.14
CA SER A 369 6.01 4.04 7.09
C SER A 369 5.12 4.62 5.99
N ALA A 370 5.71 5.28 4.99
CA ALA A 370 4.95 5.82 3.86
C ALA A 370 4.52 4.71 2.90
N GLU A 371 3.27 4.79 2.46
CA GLU A 371 2.67 3.89 1.46
C GLU A 371 2.46 4.67 0.16
N PHE A 372 2.80 4.10 -0.99
CA PHE A 372 2.64 4.77 -2.29
C PHE A 372 1.50 4.13 -3.09
N GLN A 373 0.53 4.94 -3.49
CA GLN A 373 -0.74 4.52 -4.08
C GLN A 373 -0.99 5.16 -5.45
N SER A 374 -1.89 4.52 -6.19
CA SER A 374 -2.34 4.87 -7.54
C SER A 374 -3.26 6.10 -7.58
N GLY A 375 -3.85 6.47 -6.46
CA GLY A 375 -4.84 7.53 -6.39
C GLY A 375 -5.38 7.70 -4.97
N PRO A 376 -6.10 8.81 -4.70
CA PRO A 376 -6.75 9.05 -3.42
C PRO A 376 -7.73 7.95 -2.98
N SER A 377 -8.20 7.15 -3.95
CA SER A 377 -9.18 6.07 -3.76
C SER A 377 -8.66 4.71 -4.23
N GLY A 378 -7.33 4.48 -4.21
CA GLY A 378 -6.67 3.28 -4.76
C GLY A 378 -7.41 1.95 -4.51
N GLY A 379 -7.29 0.99 -5.44
CA GLY A 379 -8.04 -0.26 -5.38
C GLY A 379 -7.88 -1.00 -4.05
N TRP A 380 -8.98 -1.43 -3.44
CA TRP A 380 -9.02 -2.17 -2.20
C TRP A 380 -8.65 -3.64 -2.43
N VAL A 381 -7.59 -4.08 -1.76
CA VAL A 381 -7.13 -5.47 -1.74
C VAL A 381 -7.44 -6.10 -0.39
N VAL A 382 -7.83 -7.38 -0.41
CA VAL A 382 -8.12 -8.14 0.81
C VAL A 382 -6.82 -8.40 1.58
N LYS A 383 -6.71 -7.88 2.79
CA LYS A 383 -5.59 -8.15 3.71
C LYS A 383 -5.86 -9.38 4.59
N SER A 384 -7.09 -9.53 5.07
CA SER A 384 -7.47 -10.69 5.88
C SER A 384 -8.94 -11.02 5.72
N TRP A 385 -9.23 -12.32 5.78
CA TRP A 385 -10.56 -12.89 5.72
C TRP A 385 -10.80 -13.76 6.96
N GLN A 386 -11.88 -13.49 7.70
CA GLN A 386 -12.20 -14.18 8.95
C GLN A 386 -13.67 -14.57 8.99
N LEU A 387 -13.92 -15.84 9.33
CA LEU A 387 -15.25 -16.30 9.73
C LEU A 387 -15.42 -16.02 11.23
N LEU A 388 -16.50 -15.33 11.62
CA LEU A 388 -16.80 -14.94 13.00
C LEU A 388 -17.68 -15.96 13.74
#